data_AF-A0A1G1DDN5-F1
#
_entry.id   AF-A0A1G1DDN5-F1
#
_cell.length_a   1.000
_cell.length_b   1.000
_cell.length_c   1.000
_cell.angle_alpha   90.00
_cell.angle_beta   90.00
_cell.angle_gamma   90.00
#
_symmetry.space_group_name_H-M   'P 1'
#
loop_
_entity.id
_entity.type
_entity.pdbx_description
1 polymer ?
#
loop_
_entity_poly.entity_id
_entity_poly.type
_entity_poly.pdbx_seq_one_letter_code
_entity_poly.pdbx_strand_id
1 'polypeptide(L)'
;MNPYDAVEILYSLLEKKDISRAKNYGKWADNCMLVFQIKECPISAIMPYIVKDDYDSHGFSELWIADYSTLDTYRAIELFGLSPQMWGYHKNPSCSGKPYG
;
A
#
# COMPACT_ATOMS: atom_id res chain seq x y z
N MET A 1 16.70 -1.48 3.56
CA MET A 1 15.85 -2.68 3.75
C MET A 1 15.88 -3.49 2.46
N ASN A 2 15.94 -4.83 2.54
CA ASN A 2 15.79 -5.69 1.35
C ASN A 2 14.32 -5.67 0.90
N PRO A 3 14.02 -5.49 -0.41
CA PRO A 3 12.64 -5.45 -0.89
C PRO A 3 11.81 -6.69 -0.57
N TYR A 4 12.44 -7.87 -0.53
CA TYR A 4 11.76 -9.12 -0.16
C TYR A 4 11.29 -9.08 1.31
N ASP A 5 12.18 -8.70 2.22
CA ASP A 5 11.86 -8.54 3.65
C ASP A 5 10.75 -7.50 3.87
N ALA A 6 10.74 -6.43 3.06
CA ALA A 6 9.70 -5.40 3.13
C ALA A 6 8.32 -5.98 2.79
N VAL A 7 8.23 -6.87 1.79
CA VAL A 7 6.97 -7.54 1.42
C VAL A 7 6.52 -8.53 2.49
N GLU A 8 7.43 -9.33 3.06
CA GLU A 8 7.09 -10.23 4.16
C GLU A 8 6.54 -9.46 5.38
N ILE A 9 7.15 -8.32 5.72
CA ILE A 9 6.67 -7.44 6.78
C ILE A 9 5.27 -6.93 6.43
N LEU A 10 5.03 -6.52 5.18
CA LEU A 10 3.76 -5.99 4.72
C LEU A 10 2.64 -7.03 4.87
N TYR A 11 2.88 -8.28 4.48
CA TYR A 11 1.94 -9.40 4.70
C TYR A 11 1.68 -9.66 6.19
N SER A 12 2.73 -9.76 7.01
CA SER A 12 2.56 -9.98 8.45
C SER A 12 1.75 -8.86 9.11
N LEU A 13 1.93 -7.61 8.66
CA LEU A 13 1.15 -6.48 9.14
C LEU A 13 -0.30 -6.53 8.66
N LEU A 14 -0.56 -6.97 7.42
CA LEU A 14 -1.91 -7.15 6.89
C LEU A 14 -2.69 -8.14 7.74
N GLU A 15 -2.15 -9.33 7.99
CA GLU A 15 -2.81 -10.36 8.80
C GLU A 15 -3.14 -9.83 10.22
N LYS A 16 -2.16 -9.19 10.87
CA LYS A 16 -2.35 -8.59 12.20
C LYS A 16 -3.43 -7.52 12.19
N LYS A 17 -3.47 -6.70 11.15
CA LYS A 17 -4.46 -5.62 11.02
C LYS A 17 -5.85 -6.16 10.68
N ASP A 18 -5.98 -7.22 9.89
CA ASP A 18 -7.27 -7.83 9.56
C ASP A 18 -7.89 -8.52 10.80
N ILE A 19 -7.08 -9.25 11.58
CA ILE A 19 -7.52 -9.82 12.86
C ILE A 19 -7.98 -8.71 13.82
N SER A 20 -7.20 -7.63 13.92
CA SER A 20 -7.53 -6.47 14.74
C SER A 20 -8.80 -5.76 14.26
N ARG A 21 -8.99 -5.64 12.94
CA ARG A 21 -10.17 -5.05 12.30
C ARG A 21 -11.43 -5.81 12.73
N ALA A 22 -11.43 -7.13 12.55
CA ALA A 22 -12.56 -7.98 12.90
C ALA A 22 -12.92 -7.89 14.40
N LYS A 23 -11.91 -7.78 15.27
CA LYS A 23 -12.11 -7.69 16.72
C LYS A 23 -12.64 -6.32 17.19
N ASN A 24 -12.14 -5.23 16.63
CA ASN A 24 -12.31 -3.89 17.22
C ASN A 24 -13.42 -3.05 16.57
N TYR A 25 -13.80 -3.34 15.33
CA TYR A 25 -14.68 -2.46 14.55
C TYR A 25 -16.11 -2.99 14.40
N GLY A 26 -16.39 -4.23 14.83
CA GLY A 26 -17.74 -4.82 14.87
C GLY A 26 -18.45 -4.70 13.51
N LYS A 27 -19.64 -4.08 13.50
CA LYS A 27 -20.43 -3.86 12.28
C LYS A 27 -19.77 -2.99 11.21
N TRP A 28 -18.71 -2.25 11.56
CA TRP A 28 -17.99 -1.38 10.63
C TRP A 28 -16.75 -2.04 10.04
N ALA A 29 -16.42 -3.26 10.46
CA ALA A 29 -15.22 -3.95 10.01
C ALA A 29 -15.13 -4.03 8.49
N ASP A 30 -16.24 -4.27 7.79
CA ASP A 30 -16.26 -4.45 6.33
C ASP A 30 -16.19 -3.12 5.55
N ASN A 31 -16.25 -1.98 6.23
CA ASN A 31 -16.08 -0.65 5.64
C ASN A 31 -14.70 -0.05 5.93
N CYS A 32 -13.79 -0.84 6.50
CA CYS A 32 -12.44 -0.37 6.81
C CYS A 32 -11.56 -0.42 5.57
N MET A 33 -10.84 0.67 5.33
CA MET A 33 -9.72 0.73 4.38
C MET A 33 -8.40 0.61 5.14
N LEU A 34 -7.40 -0.01 4.52
CA LEU A 34 -6.04 -0.08 5.06
C LEU A 34 -5.05 0.56 4.09
N VAL A 35 -4.20 1.44 4.61
CA VAL A 35 -3.14 2.11 3.86
C VAL A 35 -1.81 1.86 4.58
N PHE A 36 -0.90 1.15 3.92
CA PHE A 36 0.47 0.98 4.37
C PHE A 36 1.32 2.15 3.94
N GLN A 37 2.07 2.73 4.87
CA GLN A 37 3.02 3.80 4.55
C GLN A 37 4.43 3.21 4.50
N ILE A 38 5.11 3.35 3.38
CA ILE A 38 6.49 2.89 3.21
C ILE A 38 7.40 4.10 3.05
N LYS A 39 8.45 4.19 3.87
CA LYS A 39 9.38 5.34 3.87
C LYS A 39 10.78 4.99 3.39
N GLU A 40 11.18 3.73 3.52
CA GLU A 40 12.58 3.31 3.34
C GLU A 40 12.82 2.51 2.06
N CYS A 41 11.75 2.09 1.38
CA CYS A 41 11.82 1.28 0.18
C CYS A 41 10.77 1.79 -0.83
N PRO A 42 11.17 2.16 -2.06
CA PRO A 42 10.21 2.59 -3.05
C PRO A 42 9.32 1.42 -3.49
N ILE A 43 8.06 1.71 -3.83
CA ILE A 43 7.10 0.70 -4.31
C ILE A 43 7.66 -0.06 -5.52
N SER A 44 8.37 0.65 -6.40
CA SER A 44 9.00 0.05 -7.58
C SER A 44 10.01 -1.07 -7.26
N ALA A 45 10.65 -1.03 -6.09
CA ALA A 45 11.60 -2.05 -5.67
C ALA A 45 10.92 -3.30 -5.09
N ILE A 46 9.77 -3.14 -4.42
CA ILE A 46 9.02 -4.25 -3.82
C ILE A 46 8.04 -4.91 -4.79
N MET A 47 7.59 -4.17 -5.81
CA MET A 47 6.62 -4.62 -6.81
C MET A 47 6.87 -6.00 -7.41
N PRO A 48 8.11 -6.39 -7.78
CA PRO A 48 8.37 -7.73 -8.33
C PRO A 48 8.05 -8.88 -7.38
N TYR A 49 7.95 -8.60 -6.08
CA TYR A 49 7.70 -9.58 -5.02
C TYR A 49 6.25 -9.56 -4.53
N ILE A 50 5.43 -8.61 -5.01
CA ILE A 50 4.01 -8.53 -4.66
C ILE A 50 3.21 -9.45 -5.59
N VAL A 51 2.58 -10.47 -5.02
CA VAL A 51 1.70 -11.39 -5.76
C VAL A 51 0.25 -10.99 -5.48
N LYS A 52 -0.52 -10.78 -6.54
CA LYS A 52 -1.89 -10.26 -6.45
C LYS A 52 -2.79 -11.13 -5.56
N ASP A 53 -2.76 -12.43 -5.81
CA ASP A 53 -3.70 -13.37 -5.19
C ASP A 53 -3.55 -13.46 -3.66
N ASP A 54 -2.39 -13.12 -3.12
CA ASP A 54 -2.16 -13.13 -1.67
C ASP A 54 -2.89 -11.99 -0.95
N TYR A 55 -3.37 -10.98 -1.68
CA TYR A 55 -4.12 -9.83 -1.16
C TYR A 55 -5.63 -9.95 -1.40
N ASP A 56 -6.10 -11.04 -2.01
CA ASP A 56 -7.53 -11.20 -2.30
C ASP A 56 -8.33 -11.64 -1.06
N SER A 57 -7.68 -12.29 -0.10
CA SER A 57 -8.31 -12.88 1.09
C SER A 57 -8.18 -12.00 2.34
N HIS A 58 -8.63 -10.74 2.27
CA HIS A 58 -8.70 -9.83 3.42
C HIS A 58 -10.10 -9.24 3.58
N GLY A 59 -10.47 -8.80 4.78
CA GLY A 59 -11.78 -8.17 4.99
C GLY A 59 -11.82 -6.63 4.87
N PHE A 60 -10.74 -5.98 4.45
CA PHE A 60 -10.78 -4.55 4.14
C PHE A 60 -11.55 -4.27 2.84
N SER A 61 -12.26 -3.14 2.80
CA SER A 61 -12.95 -2.68 1.59
C SER A 61 -11.96 -2.23 0.52
N GLU A 62 -10.82 -1.67 0.94
CA GLU A 62 -9.73 -1.27 0.06
C GLU A 62 -8.38 -1.43 0.78
N LEU A 63 -7.36 -1.82 0.00
CA LEU A 63 -5.98 -1.98 0.45
C LEU A 63 -5.02 -1.19 -0.44
N TRP A 64 -4.16 -0.41 0.20
CA TRP A 64 -3.28 0.54 -0.47
C TRP A 64 -1.86 0.53 0.12
N ILE A 65 -0.88 0.82 -0.73
CA ILE A 65 0.47 1.22 -0.34
C ILE A 65 0.65 2.69 -0.73
N ALA A 66 1.09 3.50 0.22
CA ALA A 66 1.53 4.86 0.02
C ALA A 66 3.06 4.94 0.12
N ASP A 67 3.70 5.27 -0.99
CA ASP A 67 5.14 5.47 -1.09
C ASP A 67 5.50 6.88 -0.62
N TYR A 68 6.27 6.94 0.46
CA TYR A 68 6.86 8.15 1.00
C TYR A 68 8.38 8.20 0.81
N SER A 69 9.00 7.19 0.19
CA SER A 69 10.44 7.12 0.01
C SER A 69 11.02 8.26 -0.83
N THR A 70 10.18 8.86 -1.69
CA THR A 70 10.55 9.99 -2.56
C THR A 70 9.99 11.34 -2.07
N LEU A 71 9.39 11.37 -0.86
CA LEU A 71 8.74 12.57 -0.32
C LEU A 71 9.71 13.77 -0.26
N ASP A 72 10.97 13.55 0.10
CA ASP A 72 11.97 14.63 0.19
C ASP A 72 12.47 15.10 -1.19
N THR A 73 12.40 14.25 -2.21
CA THR A 73 12.97 14.52 -3.54
C THR A 73 11.95 15.14 -4.51
N TYR A 74 10.68 14.73 -4.42
CA TYR A 74 9.63 15.17 -5.35
C TYR A 74 8.37 15.69 -4.66
N ARG A 75 8.29 15.65 -3.32
CA ARG A 75 7.08 15.96 -2.53
C ARG A 75 5.82 15.23 -3.04
N ALA A 76 6.02 14.10 -3.69
CA ALA A 76 4.97 13.29 -4.27
C ALA A 76 4.81 12.03 -3.40
N ILE A 77 3.57 11.69 -3.11
CA ILE A 77 3.19 10.40 -2.53
C ILE A 77 2.63 9.59 -3.69
N GLU A 78 3.22 8.44 -3.97
CA GLU A 78 2.68 7.52 -4.96
C GLU A 78 1.77 6.50 -4.27
N LEU A 79 0.62 6.22 -4.86
CA LEU A 79 -0.29 5.20 -4.35
C LEU A 79 -0.25 3.97 -5.24
N PHE A 80 -0.26 2.79 -4.62
CA PHE A 80 -0.42 1.52 -5.29
C PHE A 80 -1.57 0.76 -4.64
N GLY A 81 -2.59 0.40 -5.43
CA GLY A 81 -3.69 -0.41 -4.93
C GLY A 81 -3.33 -1.89 -4.94
N LEU A 82 -3.68 -2.57 -3.86
CA LEU A 82 -3.48 -4.01 -3.67
C LEU A 82 -4.77 -4.82 -3.79
N SER A 83 -5.94 -4.18 -3.70
CA SER A 83 -7.22 -4.87 -3.90
C SER A 83 -7.48 -5.13 -5.39
N PRO A 84 -8.17 -6.24 -5.77
CA PRO A 84 -8.42 -6.61 -7.17
C PRO A 84 -8.95 -5.49 -8.07
N GLN A 85 -9.85 -4.68 -7.54
CA GLN A 85 -10.56 -3.62 -8.26
C GLN A 85 -9.70 -2.37 -8.47
N MET A 86 -8.71 -2.15 -7.60
CA MET A 86 -7.85 -0.96 -7.59
C MET A 86 -6.39 -1.30 -7.89
N TRP A 87 -6.10 -2.51 -8.37
CA TRP A 87 -4.74 -3.01 -8.55
C TRP A 87 -3.91 -2.11 -9.48
N GLY A 88 -2.72 -1.72 -9.01
CA GLY A 88 -1.74 -0.98 -9.80
C GLY A 88 -1.45 0.43 -9.28
N TYR A 89 -0.68 1.19 -10.05
CA TYR A 89 -0.26 2.54 -9.69
C TYR A 89 -1.36 3.58 -9.92
N HIS A 90 -1.57 4.42 -8.92
CA HIS A 90 -2.45 5.59 -8.95
C HIS A 90 -1.60 6.84 -8.78
N LYS A 91 -1.30 7.50 -9.90
CA LYS A 91 -0.52 8.74 -9.90
C LYS A 91 -1.44 9.93 -9.64
N ASN A 92 -0.98 10.86 -8.80
CA ASN A 92 -1.62 12.17 -8.71
C ASN A 92 -1.35 12.94 -10.02
N PRO A 93 -2.38 13.34 -10.79
CA PRO A 93 -2.20 14.12 -12.01
C PRO A 93 -1.43 15.43 -11.77
N SER A 94 -1.57 15.99 -10.58
CA SER A 94 -0.93 17.25 -10.14
C SER A 94 0.56 17.11 -9.83
N CYS A 95 1.08 15.88 -9.74
CA CYS A 95 2.51 15.57 -9.56
C CYS A 95 3.20 15.18 -10.87
N SER A 96 2.50 15.25 -12.02
CA SER A 96 3.19 15.29 -13.31
C SER A 96 4.06 16.55 -13.34
N GLY A 97 5.37 16.34 -13.22
CA GLY A 97 6.32 17.33 -12.71
C GLY A 97 6.20 18.70 -13.35
N LYS A 98 6.53 19.75 -12.57
CA LYS A 98 6.97 21.01 -13.18
C LYS A 98 8.12 20.66 -14.13
N PRO A 99 7.98 20.90 -15.44
CA PRO A 99 9.08 20.71 -16.35
C PRO A 99 10.09 21.83 -16.06
N TYR A 100 11.35 21.45 -15.84
CA TYR A 100 12.51 22.33 -15.71
C TYR A 100 12.63 23.12 -14.39
N GLY A 101 13.63 22.72 -13.59
CA GLY A 101 14.46 23.63 -12.81
C GLY A 101 15.89 23.49 -13.34
#